data_AF-A0A4P0XJM7-F1
#
_entry.id   AF-A0A4P0XJM7-F1
#
_cell.length_a   1.000
_cell.length_b   1.000
_cell.length_c   1.000
_cell.angle_alpha   90.00
_cell.angle_beta   90.00
_cell.angle_gamma   90.00
#
_symmetry.space_group_name_H-M   'P 1'
#
loop_
_entity.id
_entity.type
_entity.pdbx_description
1 polymer ?
#
loop_
_entity_poly.entity_id
_entity_poly.type
_entity_poly.pdbx_seq_one_letter_code
_entity_poly.pdbx_strand_id
1 'polypeptide(L)'
;MTDDVQKVTAKIHEVAGKTPRAWVWPYGAASGSTLTIAKQQGYQLAFTLNDGLGNVKDLDNIPRLLIAGNPSLKAFASAVTQIQEADPVRVMHVDLDYVYDPNPVQQAKNIDKLVQRVL
;
A
#
# COMPACT_ATOMS: atom_id res chain seq x y z
N MET A 1 -14.59 11.00 -3.53
CA MET A 1 -13.84 9.83 -4.06
C MET A 1 -14.41 9.37 -5.39
N THR A 2 -15.72 9.15 -5.52
CA THR A 2 -16.39 8.82 -6.79
C THR A 2 -16.02 9.78 -7.92
N ASP A 3 -16.13 11.08 -7.68
CA ASP A 3 -15.80 12.12 -8.67
C ASP A 3 -14.35 12.04 -9.14
N ASP A 4 -13.41 11.66 -8.27
CA ASP A 4 -12.00 11.59 -8.59
C ASP A 4 -11.72 10.41 -9.54
N VAL A 5 -12.26 9.23 -9.21
CA VAL A 5 -12.18 8.04 -10.07
C VAL A 5 -12.82 8.30 -11.44
N GLN A 6 -13.96 8.98 -11.49
CA GLN A 6 -14.62 9.34 -12.74
C GLN A 6 -13.77 10.31 -13.58
N LYS A 7 -13.23 11.37 -12.96
CA LYS A 7 -12.41 12.38 -13.64
C LYS A 7 -11.14 11.77 -14.22
N VAL A 8 -10.42 10.94 -13.44
CA VAL A 8 -9.20 10.30 -13.95
C VAL A 8 -9.51 9.31 -15.08
N THR A 9 -10.62 8.57 -14.98
CA THR A 9 -11.05 7.62 -16.00
C THR A 9 -11.40 8.32 -17.32
N ALA A 10 -12.19 9.40 -17.23
CA ALA A 10 -12.53 10.22 -18.38
C ALA A 10 -11.27 10.83 -19.01
N LYS A 11 -10.34 11.33 -18.19
CA LYS A 11 -9.12 11.96 -18.70
C LYS A 11 -8.19 10.97 -19.42
N ILE A 12 -8.01 9.77 -18.87
CA ILE A 12 -7.22 8.72 -19.52
C ILE A 12 -7.86 8.34 -20.86
N HIS A 13 -9.19 8.18 -20.90
CA HIS A 13 -9.89 7.86 -22.14
C HIS A 13 -9.76 8.97 -23.19
N GLU A 14 -9.93 10.24 -22.80
CA GLU A 14 -9.79 11.41 -23.68
C GLU A 14 -8.39 11.49 -24.32
N VAL A 15 -7.33 11.27 -23.53
CA VAL A 15 -5.95 11.46 -23.97
C VAL A 15 -5.38 10.23 -24.68
N ALA A 16 -5.67 9.03 -24.18
CA ALA A 16 -5.09 7.78 -24.67
C ALA A 16 -6.04 6.99 -25.60
N GLY A 17 -7.32 7.37 -25.71
CA GLY A 17 -8.33 6.65 -26.49
C GLY A 17 -8.64 5.25 -25.94
N LYS A 18 -8.32 4.99 -24.67
CA LYS A 18 -8.48 3.69 -23.99
C LYS A 18 -9.08 3.86 -22.62
N THR A 19 -10.05 3.02 -22.28
CA THR A 19 -10.58 2.95 -20.92
C THR A 19 -9.57 2.21 -20.02
N PRO A 20 -9.15 2.81 -18.89
CA PRO A 20 -8.25 2.16 -17.96
C PRO A 20 -8.89 0.92 -17.33
N ARG A 21 -8.07 -0.11 -17.09
CA ARG A 21 -8.50 -1.35 -16.40
C ARG A 21 -7.69 -1.65 -15.14
N ALA A 22 -6.63 -0.87 -14.89
CA ALA A 22 -5.69 -1.08 -13.80
C ALA A 22 -5.65 0.15 -12.90
N TRP A 23 -5.78 -0.09 -11.60
CA TRP A 23 -5.68 0.91 -10.55
C TRP A 23 -4.39 0.66 -9.76
N VAL A 24 -3.63 1.71 -9.51
CA VAL A 24 -2.42 1.64 -8.68
C VAL A 24 -2.64 2.52 -7.47
N TRP A 25 -2.61 1.94 -6.27
CA TRP A 25 -2.88 2.70 -5.05
C TRP A 25 -1.76 3.69 -4.76
N PRO A 26 -2.09 4.97 -4.48
CA PRO A 26 -1.14 5.91 -3.91
C PRO A 26 -0.54 5.32 -2.63
N TYR A 27 0.80 5.34 -2.55
CA TYR A 27 1.56 4.74 -1.44
C TYR A 27 1.30 3.25 -1.19
N GLY A 28 0.63 2.55 -2.11
CA GLY A 28 0.27 1.13 -1.96
C GLY A 28 -0.88 0.85 -0.98
N ALA A 29 -1.48 1.88 -0.38
CA ALA A 29 -2.51 1.74 0.65
C ALA A 29 -3.90 1.54 0.03
N ALA A 30 -4.43 0.32 0.14
CA ALA A 30 -5.75 -0.02 -0.40
C ALA A 30 -6.90 0.54 0.45
N SER A 31 -8.01 0.89 -0.22
CA SER A 31 -9.28 1.24 0.41
C SER A 31 -10.43 0.48 -0.24
N GLY A 32 -11.17 -0.30 0.55
CA GLY A 32 -12.28 -1.13 0.04
C GLY A 32 -13.42 -0.32 -0.59
N SER A 33 -13.72 0.87 -0.06
CA SER A 33 -14.75 1.76 -0.62
C SER A 33 -14.32 2.32 -1.98
N THR A 34 -13.07 2.75 -2.10
CA THR A 34 -12.52 3.25 -3.37
C THR A 34 -12.39 2.14 -4.42
N LEU A 35 -12.04 0.91 -4.02
CA LEU A 35 -11.98 -0.23 -4.94
C LEU A 35 -13.35 -0.53 -5.55
N THR A 36 -14.41 -0.47 -4.73
CA THR A 36 -15.78 -0.70 -5.20
C THR A 36 -16.18 0.33 -6.27
N ILE A 37 -15.84 1.60 -6.05
CA ILE A 37 -16.06 2.68 -7.02
C ILE A 37 -15.26 2.45 -8.30
N ALA A 38 -13.97 2.08 -8.18
CA ALA A 38 -13.14 1.79 -9.34
C ALA A 38 -13.70 0.63 -10.17
N LYS A 39 -14.19 -0.45 -9.54
CA LYS A 39 -14.85 -1.56 -10.25
C LYS A 39 -16.08 -1.11 -11.04
N GLN A 40 -16.89 -0.19 -10.49
CA GLN A 40 -18.03 0.38 -11.21
C GLN A 40 -17.62 1.17 -12.45
N GLN A 41 -16.38 1.66 -12.52
CA GLN A 41 -15.80 2.35 -13.67
C GLN A 41 -15.05 1.41 -14.63
N GLY A 42 -15.12 0.08 -14.42
CA GLY A 42 -14.53 -0.93 -15.30
C GLY A 42 -13.10 -1.36 -14.96
N TYR A 43 -12.58 -0.96 -13.80
CA TYR A 43 -11.27 -1.42 -13.34
C TYR A 43 -11.35 -2.87 -12.88
N GLN A 44 -10.32 -3.65 -13.25
CA GLN A 44 -10.25 -5.11 -13.05
C GLN A 44 -9.01 -5.54 -12.26
N LEU A 45 -7.99 -4.68 -12.20
CA LEU A 45 -6.73 -4.94 -11.53
C LEU A 45 -6.46 -3.81 -10.53
N ALA A 46 -6.06 -4.16 -9.31
CA ALA A 46 -5.67 -3.18 -8.30
C ALA A 46 -4.32 -3.57 -7.69
N PHE A 47 -3.33 -2.68 -7.81
CA PHE A 47 -1.95 -2.92 -7.40
C PHE A 47 -1.61 -2.18 -6.10
N THR A 48 -1.12 -2.91 -5.11
CA THR A 48 -0.67 -2.41 -3.80
C THR A 48 0.85 -2.43 -3.71
N LEU A 49 1.37 -2.22 -2.49
CA LEU A 49 2.77 -2.49 -2.10
C LEU A 49 2.81 -3.50 -0.95
N ASN A 50 1.81 -4.38 -0.87
CA ASN A 50 1.84 -5.50 0.07
C ASN A 50 2.94 -6.49 -0.35
N ASP A 51 3.46 -7.24 0.63
CA ASP A 51 4.45 -8.28 0.39
C ASP A 51 3.83 -9.50 -0.32
N GLY A 52 4.70 -10.30 -0.93
CA GLY A 52 4.35 -11.58 -1.55
C GLY A 52 4.22 -11.56 -3.08
N LEU A 53 3.86 -12.71 -3.63
CA LEU A 53 3.65 -12.90 -5.07
C LEU A 53 2.21 -12.60 -5.49
N GLY A 54 2.07 -11.98 -6.66
CA GLY A 54 0.78 -11.83 -7.32
C GLY A 54 0.18 -13.17 -7.75
N ASN A 55 -1.15 -13.26 -7.69
CA ASN A 55 -1.90 -14.44 -8.07
C ASN A 55 -3.02 -14.05 -9.03
N VAL A 56 -3.15 -14.74 -10.16
CA VAL A 56 -4.22 -14.47 -11.15
C VAL A 56 -5.63 -14.70 -10.61
N LYS A 57 -5.76 -15.40 -9.49
CA LYS A 57 -7.03 -15.62 -8.77
C LYS A 57 -7.40 -14.47 -7.82
N ASP A 58 -6.46 -13.58 -7.52
CA ASP A 58 -6.67 -12.40 -6.66
C ASP A 58 -6.13 -11.14 -7.34
N LEU A 59 -7.04 -10.42 -8.00
CA LEU A 59 -6.73 -9.23 -8.79
C LEU A 59 -7.11 -7.92 -8.07
N ASP A 60 -7.71 -8.03 -6.90
CA ASP A 60 -8.16 -6.89 -6.09
C ASP A 60 -7.04 -6.32 -5.20
N ASN A 61 -5.99 -7.10 -4.98
CA ASN A 61 -4.87 -6.75 -4.14
C ASN A 61 -3.54 -7.34 -4.67
N ILE A 62 -3.14 -6.92 -5.87
CA ILE A 62 -1.92 -7.43 -6.52
C ILE A 62 -0.69 -6.82 -5.81
N PRO A 63 0.12 -7.62 -5.07
CA PRO A 63 1.33 -7.15 -4.42
C PRO A 63 2.40 -6.76 -5.45
N ARG A 64 3.31 -5.86 -5.05
CA ARG A 64 4.42 -5.41 -5.89
C ARG A 64 5.67 -5.16 -5.05
N LEU A 65 6.81 -5.52 -5.60
CA LEU A 65 8.11 -5.18 -5.04
C LEU A 65 8.37 -3.68 -5.20
N LEU A 66 8.54 -2.97 -4.08
CA LEU A 66 9.00 -1.58 -4.07
C LEU A 66 10.52 -1.53 -4.26
N ILE A 67 10.97 -0.91 -5.36
CA ILE A 67 12.39 -0.64 -5.58
C ILE A 67 12.74 0.70 -4.93
N ALA A 68 13.58 0.68 -3.89
CA ALA A 68 13.95 1.86 -3.12
C ALA A 68 15.47 2.04 -2.99
N GLY A 69 15.92 3.29 -2.80
CA GLY A 69 17.28 3.60 -2.37
C GLY A 69 18.40 3.31 -3.38
N ASN A 70 18.09 3.23 -4.67
CA ASN A 70 19.06 2.90 -5.74
C ASN A 70 19.87 1.62 -5.42
N PRO A 71 19.22 0.44 -5.39
CA PRO A 71 19.86 -0.77 -4.91
C PRO A 71 20.96 -1.23 -5.85
N SER A 72 22.00 -1.86 -5.30
CA SER A 72 22.95 -2.60 -6.13
C SER A 72 22.24 -3.76 -6.83
N LEU A 73 22.82 -4.27 -7.93
CA LEU A 73 22.29 -5.45 -8.63
C LEU A 73 22.13 -6.65 -7.68
N LYS A 74 23.08 -6.85 -6.77
CA LYS A 74 23.02 -7.92 -5.76
C LYS A 74 21.83 -7.74 -4.82
N ALA A 75 21.62 -6.52 -4.31
CA ALA A 75 20.49 -6.24 -3.42
C ALA A 75 19.14 -6.42 -4.12
N PHE A 76 19.03 -5.95 -5.38
CA PHE A 76 17.83 -6.16 -6.19
C PHE A 76 17.55 -7.64 -6.45
N ALA A 77 18.57 -8.42 -6.84
CA ALA A 77 18.44 -9.86 -7.06
C ALA A 77 18.00 -10.60 -5.79
N SER A 78 18.55 -10.22 -4.62
CA SER A 78 18.11 -10.75 -3.32
C SER A 78 16.63 -10.46 -3.08
N ALA A 79 16.20 -9.20 -3.23
CA ALA A 79 14.81 -8.80 -3.00
C ALA A 79 13.81 -9.52 -3.91
N VAL A 80 14.17 -9.75 -5.19
CA VAL A 80 13.32 -10.50 -6.14
C VAL A 80 13.23 -11.98 -5.77
N THR A 81 14.33 -12.60 -5.33
CA THR A 81 14.36 -14.03 -5.00
C THR A 81 13.69 -14.34 -3.67
N GLN A 82 13.76 -13.43 -2.70
CA GLN A 82 13.20 -13.58 -1.37
C GLN A 82 11.72 -13.18 -1.26
N ILE A 83 11.09 -12.74 -2.36
CA ILE A 83 9.70 -12.25 -2.34
C ILE A 83 8.66 -13.28 -1.85
N GLN A 84 9.01 -14.56 -1.85
CA GLN A 84 8.16 -15.67 -1.35
C GLN A 84 8.52 -16.08 0.09
N GLU A 85 9.64 -15.62 0.62
CA GLU A 85 10.10 -16.01 1.95
C GLU A 85 9.29 -15.25 3.00
N ALA A 86 8.75 -15.97 3.96
CA ALA A 86 8.11 -15.35 5.12
C ALA A 86 9.19 -14.98 6.13
N ASP A 87 9.41 -13.68 6.32
CA ASP A 87 10.32 -13.21 7.36
C ASP A 87 9.78 -13.57 8.76
N PRO A 88 10.67 -13.89 9.73
CA PRO A 88 10.27 -14.05 11.12
C PRO A 88 9.56 -12.80 11.66
N VAL A 89 8.33 -12.96 12.12
CA VAL A 89 7.54 -11.86 12.67
C VAL A 89 7.90 -11.63 14.14
N ARG A 90 8.25 -10.40 14.48
CA ARG A 90 8.39 -9.95 15.88
C ARG A 90 7.12 -9.19 16.28
N VAL A 91 6.44 -9.68 17.32
CA VAL A 91 5.18 -9.09 17.79
C VAL A 91 5.40 -8.39 19.13
N MET A 92 4.85 -7.18 19.27
CA MET A 92 4.80 -6.43 20.53
C MET A 92 3.38 -5.96 20.79
N HIS A 93 2.87 -6.20 22.00
CA HIS A 93 1.59 -5.66 22.43
C HIS A 93 1.78 -4.21 22.89
N VAL A 94 0.92 -3.31 22.39
CA VAL A 94 0.87 -1.90 22.77
C VAL A 94 -0.49 -1.62 23.36
N ASP A 95 -0.52 -1.15 24.59
CA ASP A 95 -1.72 -0.65 25.24
C ASP A 95 -1.82 0.87 25.02
N LEU A 96 -2.89 1.30 24.35
CA LEU A 96 -3.10 2.70 24.00
C LEU A 96 -3.41 3.56 25.23
N ASP A 97 -3.88 2.97 26.33
CA ASP A 97 -4.14 3.70 27.58
C ASP A 97 -2.84 4.26 28.18
N TYR A 98 -1.69 3.63 27.89
CA TYR A 98 -0.36 4.11 28.30
C TYR A 98 0.30 5.05 27.28
N VAL A 99 -0.26 5.17 26.08
CA VAL A 99 0.27 6.06 25.02
C VAL A 99 -0.51 7.37 24.96
N TYR A 100 -1.82 7.30 25.18
CA TYR A 100 -2.73 8.44 25.11
C TYR A 100 -2.39 9.51 26.16
N ASP A 101 -2.47 10.76 25.74
CA ASP A 101 -2.42 11.93 26.63
C ASP A 101 -3.33 13.01 26.01
N PRO A 102 -4.16 13.72 26.80
CA PRO A 102 -4.99 14.80 26.28
C PRO A 102 -4.18 15.97 25.71
N ASN A 103 -2.92 16.14 26.13
CA ASN A 103 -2.01 17.11 25.53
C ASN A 103 -1.32 16.48 24.30
N PRO A 104 -1.59 16.98 23.07
CA PRO A 104 -1.05 16.40 21.85
C PRO A 104 0.48 16.44 21.78
N VAL A 105 1.13 17.40 22.45
CA VAL A 105 2.60 17.47 22.53
C VAL A 105 3.16 16.35 23.41
N GLN A 106 2.45 15.99 24.50
CA GLN A 106 2.84 14.89 25.37
C GLN A 106 2.54 13.53 24.71
N GLN A 107 1.40 13.41 24.03
CA GLN A 107 1.07 12.21 23.26
C GLN A 107 2.11 11.92 22.17
N ALA A 108 2.54 12.95 21.43
CA ALA A 108 3.62 12.81 20.44
C ALA A 108 4.92 12.29 21.08
N LYS A 109 5.33 12.83 22.24
CA LYS A 109 6.50 12.31 22.99
C LYS A 109 6.33 10.86 23.43
N ASN A 110 5.13 10.44 23.80
CA ASN A 110 4.84 9.05 24.16
C ASN A 110 4.98 8.14 22.94
N ILE A 111 4.49 8.57 21.78
CA ILE A 111 4.63 7.87 20.49
C ILE A 111 6.12 7.81 20.09
N ASP A 112 6.88 8.90 20.23
CA ASP A 112 8.32 8.92 19.93
C ASP A 112 9.09 7.88 20.76
N LYS A 113 8.81 7.82 22.07
CA LYS A 113 9.39 6.81 22.96
C LYS A 113 9.00 5.39 22.56
N LEU A 114 7.76 5.19 22.12
CA LEU A 114 7.29 3.89 21.65
C LEU A 114 8.02 3.47 20.36
N VAL A 115 8.16 4.39 19.39
CA VAL A 115 8.89 4.14 18.13
C VAL A 115 10.34 3.78 18.41
N GLN A 116 11.02 4.50 19.31
CA GLN A 116 12.40 4.19 19.72
C GLN A 116 12.56 2.82 20.39
N ARG A 117 11.48 2.26 20.98
CA ARG A 117 11.50 0.92 21.59
C ARG A 117 11.31 -0.20 20.55
N VAL A 118 10.63 0.10 19.44
CA VAL A 118 10.34 -0.86 18.37
C VAL A 118 11.52 -1.02 17.42
N LEU A 119 12.18 0.10 17.08
CA LEU A 119 13.36 0.16 16.21
C LEU A 119 14.60 -0.37 16.93
#